data_AF-A0A0B1S789-F1
#
_entry.id   AF-A0A0B1S789-F1
#
_cell.length_a   1.000
_cell.length_b   1.000
_cell.length_c   1.000
_cell.angle_alpha   90.00
_cell.angle_beta   90.00
_cell.angle_gamma   90.00
#
_symmetry.space_group_name_H-M   'P 1'
#
loop_
_entity.id
_entity.type
_entity.pdbx_description
1 polymer ?
#
loop_
_entity_poly.entity_id
_entity_poly.type
_entity_poly.pdbx_seq_one_letter_code
_entity_poly.pdbx_strand_id
1 'polypeptide(L)'
;MATIDQWYKKGTTGKAATKFRKGACENCGAFGHKKRDCFERPRKLGASRTGEDIAPDDYVQPNLSLGYDAKRDRWNGFDPSTHDQVRCWNREQTR
;
A
#
# COMPACT_ATOMS: atom_id res chain seq x y z
N MET A 1 8.31 19.95 -9.36
CA MET A 1 7.16 19.28 -10.01
C MET A 1 7.51 17.81 -10.10
N ALA A 2 6.62 16.92 -9.66
CA ALA A 2 6.88 15.49 -9.75
C ALA A 2 6.95 15.04 -11.22
N THR A 3 7.86 14.11 -11.52
CA THR A 3 8.03 13.52 -12.86
C THR A 3 6.97 12.45 -13.13
N ILE A 4 6.74 12.09 -14.39
CA ILE A 4 5.71 11.11 -14.80
C ILE A 4 5.92 9.75 -14.10
N ASP A 5 7.17 9.36 -13.87
CA ASP A 5 7.51 8.09 -13.18
C ASP A 5 7.27 8.11 -11.66
N GLN A 6 7.02 9.28 -11.06
CA GLN A 6 6.86 9.40 -9.60
C GLN A 6 5.39 9.30 -9.20
N TRP A 7 5.02 8.15 -8.64
CA TRP A 7 3.70 7.90 -8.05
C TRP A 7 3.78 7.39 -6.61
N TYR A 8 2.65 7.39 -5.91
CA TYR A 8 2.54 6.88 -4.53
C TYR A 8 2.90 5.39 -4.45
N LYS A 9 3.59 5.01 -3.36
CA LYS A 9 3.96 3.61 -3.12
C LYS A 9 2.72 2.84 -2.68
N LYS A 10 2.36 1.79 -3.42
CA LYS A 10 1.22 0.92 -3.08
C LYS A 10 1.69 -0.25 -2.21
N GLY A 11 0.79 -0.75 -1.37
CA GLY A 11 1.06 -1.88 -0.47
C GLY A 11 1.74 -1.47 0.84
N THR A 12 2.26 -2.47 1.56
CA THR A 12 2.94 -2.30 2.85
C THR A 12 4.44 -2.54 2.71
N THR A 13 5.20 -2.15 3.73
CA THR A 13 6.66 -2.36 3.80
C THR A 13 7.08 -3.83 3.85
N GLY A 14 6.12 -4.76 4.03
CA GLY A 14 6.35 -6.20 4.14
C GLY A 14 7.06 -6.64 5.43
N LYS A 15 7.55 -5.69 6.25
CA LYS A 15 8.21 -5.96 7.52
C LYS A 15 7.20 -5.80 8.66
N ALA A 16 6.80 -6.93 9.24
CA ALA A 16 5.99 -6.94 10.46
C ALA A 16 6.89 -6.82 11.69
N ALA A 17 6.48 -5.99 12.65
CA ALA A 17 7.12 -5.95 13.96
C ALA A 17 6.65 -7.14 14.80
N THR A 18 7.52 -7.69 15.64
CA THR A 18 7.17 -8.82 16.54
C THR A 18 6.54 -8.36 17.86
N LYS A 19 6.65 -7.06 18.18
CA LYS A 19 6.12 -6.46 19.41
C LYS A 19 5.39 -5.18 19.10
N PHE A 20 4.33 -4.90 19.87
CA PHE A 20 3.57 -3.67 19.76
C PHE A 20 4.42 -2.46 20.15
N ARG A 21 4.46 -1.45 19.28
CA ARG A 21 5.18 -0.18 19.53
C ARG A 21 4.19 0.88 20.02
N LYS A 22 4.60 1.68 21.01
CA LYS A 22 3.79 2.79 21.52
C LYS A 22 3.50 3.78 20.37
N GLY A 23 2.24 4.14 20.18
CA GLY A 23 1.79 5.03 19.10
C GLY A 23 1.40 4.33 17.79
N ALA A 24 1.55 3.00 17.70
CA ALA A 24 1.01 2.22 16.59
C ALA A 24 -0.53 2.09 16.70
N CYS A 25 -1.17 1.69 15.60
CA CYS A 25 -2.60 1.44 15.56
C CYS A 25 -3.01 0.37 16.58
N GLU A 26 -3.93 0.68 17.49
CA GLU A 26 -4.35 -0.24 18.56
C GLU A 26 -5.02 -1.53 18.06
N ASN A 27 -5.57 -1.50 16.83
CA ASN A 27 -6.27 -2.64 16.21
C ASN A 27 -5.28 -3.63 15.58
N CYS A 28 -4.55 -3.18 14.55
CA CYS A 28 -3.66 -4.03 13.76
C CYS A 28 -2.18 -3.97 14.17
N GLY A 29 -1.76 -2.97 14.95
CA GLY A 29 -0.36 -2.82 15.39
C GLY A 29 0.59 -2.19 14.37
N ALA A 30 0.11 -1.83 13.18
CA ALA A 30 0.92 -1.14 12.17
C ALA A 30 1.13 0.34 12.51
N PHE A 31 2.23 0.89 12.02
CA PHE A 31 2.53 2.32 12.06
C PHE A 31 2.12 2.98 10.74
N GLY A 32 1.45 4.14 10.81
CA GLY A 32 1.03 4.91 9.63
C GLY A 32 -0.41 5.44 9.67
N HIS A 33 -1.28 4.83 10.47
CA HIS A 33 -2.68 5.23 10.60
C HIS A 33 -3.21 5.09 12.03
N LYS A 34 -4.37 5.69 12.30
CA LYS A 34 -5.08 5.58 13.59
C LYS A 34 -6.08 4.44 13.55
N LYS A 35 -6.52 3.96 14.72
CA LYS A 35 -7.53 2.90 14.86
C LYS A 35 -8.81 3.13 14.04
N ARG A 36 -9.26 4.38 13.96
CA ARG A 36 -10.47 4.77 13.21
C ARG A 36 -10.34 4.52 11.70
N ASP A 37 -9.13 4.69 11.17
CA ASP A 37 -8.82 4.62 9.74
C ASP A 37 -8.09 3.32 9.40
N CYS A 38 -8.30 2.28 10.22
CA CYS A 38 -7.63 0.99 10.05
C CYS A 38 -8.23 0.21 8.88
N PHE A 39 -7.37 -0.34 8.04
CA PHE A 39 -7.76 -1.17 6.90
C PHE A 39 -8.18 -2.59 7.31
N GLU A 40 -7.77 -3.03 8.50
CA GLU A 40 -8.11 -4.35 9.03
C GLU A 40 -9.45 -4.33 9.75
N ARG A 41 -10.14 -5.49 9.72
CA ARG A 41 -11.40 -5.66 10.44
C ARG A 41 -11.25 -5.25 11.92
N PRO A 42 -12.19 -4.48 12.50
CA PRO A 42 -12.14 -4.13 13.92
C PRO A 42 -12.12 -5.38 14.81
N ARG A 43 -11.06 -5.54 15.61
CA ARG A 43 -10.90 -6.66 16.55
C ARG A 43 -11.51 -6.29 17.91
N LYS A 44 -12.06 -7.28 18.61
CA LYS A 44 -12.57 -7.12 20.00
C LYS A 44 -11.42 -6.85 20.98
N LEU A 45 -10.35 -7.63 20.86
CA LEU A 45 -9.06 -7.40 21.52
C LEU A 45 -8.07 -7.04 20.42
N GLY A 46 -7.59 -5.79 20.42
CA GLY A 46 -6.64 -5.33 19.42
C GLY A 46 -5.20 -5.70 19.75
N ALA A 47 -4.32 -5.55 18.78
CA ALA A 47 -2.88 -5.82 18.91
C ALA A 47 -2.21 -5.07 20.06
N SER A 48 -2.78 -3.96 20.54
CA SER A 48 -2.31 -3.25 21.74
C SER A 48 -2.34 -4.08 23.02
N ARG A 49 -3.29 -5.02 23.15
CA ARG A 49 -3.47 -5.86 24.35
C ARG A 49 -2.94 -7.27 24.19
N THR A 50 -3.15 -7.88 23.02
CA THR A 50 -2.70 -9.25 22.76
C THR A 50 -1.25 -9.30 22.28
N GLY A 51 -0.78 -8.27 21.58
CA GLY A 51 0.55 -8.28 20.96
C GLY A 51 0.69 -9.28 19.80
N GLU A 52 -0.42 -9.90 19.39
CA GLU A 52 -0.49 -10.92 18.35
C GLU A 52 -0.99 -10.33 17.02
N ASP A 53 -0.61 -10.98 15.92
CA ASP A 53 -0.99 -10.61 14.55
C ASP A 53 -0.78 -9.13 14.23
N ILE A 54 0.47 -8.68 14.39
CA ILE A 54 0.90 -7.32 14.07
C ILE A 54 1.07 -7.19 12.55
N ALA A 55 0.29 -6.28 11.96
CA ALA A 55 0.39 -5.97 10.55
C ALA A 55 1.69 -5.22 10.20
N PRO A 56 2.21 -5.39 8.97
CA PRO A 56 3.37 -4.63 8.49
C PRO A 56 3.07 -3.12 8.40
N ASP A 57 4.12 -2.30 8.51
CA ASP A 57 3.98 -0.85 8.48
C ASP A 57 3.62 -0.32 7.09
N ASP A 58 2.85 0.77 7.08
CA ASP A 58 2.51 1.51 5.86
C ASP A 58 3.71 2.32 5.37
N TYR A 59 3.77 2.55 4.05
CA TYR A 59 4.76 3.47 3.50
C TYR A 59 4.39 4.92 3.83
N VAL A 60 5.40 5.70 4.26
CA VAL A 60 5.27 7.16 4.33
C VAL A 60 5.18 7.69 2.89
N GLN A 61 4.02 8.23 2.55
CA GLN A 61 3.76 8.73 1.21
C GLN A 61 4.42 10.10 0.98
N PRO A 62 5.11 10.31 -0.15
CA PRO A 62 5.66 11.61 -0.50
C PRO A 62 4.53 12.61 -0.84
N ASN A 63 4.75 13.89 -0.58
CA ASN A 63 3.83 14.93 -1.05
C ASN A 63 4.13 15.26 -2.52
N LEU A 64 3.32 14.70 -3.42
CA LEU A 64 3.48 14.87 -4.87
C LEU A 64 2.75 16.13 -5.35
N SER A 65 3.52 17.15 -5.75
CA SER A 65 3.00 18.34 -6.42
C SER A 65 2.91 18.11 -7.94
N LEU A 66 1.74 17.65 -8.38
CA LEU A 66 1.38 17.33 -9.76
C LEU A 66 0.47 18.41 -10.39
N GLY A 67 0.54 18.55 -11.72
CA GLY A 67 -0.38 19.39 -12.52
C GLY A 67 -1.80 18.82 -12.62
N TYR A 68 -2.69 19.52 -13.34
CA TYR A 68 -4.09 19.08 -13.51
C TYR A 68 -4.20 17.73 -14.24
N ASP A 69 -3.55 17.60 -15.39
CA ASP A 69 -3.58 16.37 -16.21
C ASP A 69 -2.89 15.22 -15.50
N ALA A 70 -1.73 15.48 -14.90
CA ALA A 70 -0.95 14.46 -14.19
C ALA A 70 -1.70 13.85 -12.99
N LYS A 71 -2.55 14.61 -12.28
CA LYS A 71 -3.40 14.06 -11.20
C LYS A 71 -4.52 13.15 -11.71
N ARG A 72 -4.96 13.35 -12.96
CA ARG A 72 -6.10 12.67 -13.59
C ARG A 72 -5.70 11.57 -14.56
N ASP A 73 -4.41 11.41 -14.83
CA ASP A 73 -3.93 10.35 -15.71
C ASP A 73 -4.37 8.99 -15.18
N ARG A 74 -5.12 8.27 -16.02
CA ARG A 74 -5.67 6.96 -15.73
C ARG A 74 -4.57 5.91 -15.53
N TRP A 75 -3.39 6.14 -16.12
CA TRP A 75 -2.28 5.20 -16.14
C TRP A 75 -1.20 5.50 -15.08
N ASN A 76 -1.52 6.33 -14.10
CA ASN A 76 -0.62 6.63 -12.99
C ASN A 76 -0.20 5.38 -12.20
N GLY A 77 1.12 5.15 -12.11
CA GLY A 77 1.70 3.99 -11.44
C GLY A 77 1.46 2.67 -12.19
N PHE A 78 1.32 2.72 -13.52
CA PHE A 78 1.31 1.54 -14.38
C PHE A 78 2.67 0.85 -14.41
N ASP A 79 2.70 -0.45 -14.21
CA ASP A 79 3.92 -1.27 -14.35
C ASP A 79 3.97 -1.84 -15.78
N PRO A 80 4.98 -1.49 -16.60
CA PRO A 80 5.14 -2.03 -17.96
C PRO A 80 5.15 -3.56 -18.03
N SER A 81 5.55 -4.25 -16.96
CA SER A 81 5.55 -5.73 -16.91
C SER A 81 4.14 -6.34 -17.06
N THR A 82 3.10 -5.61 -16.63
CA THR A 82 1.71 -6.07 -16.77
C THR A 82 1.23 -6.11 -18.22
N HIS A 83 1.81 -5.27 -19.09
CA HIS A 83 1.51 -5.31 -20.53
C HIS A 83 2.03 -6.61 -21.18
N ASP A 84 3.12 -7.17 -20.66
CA ASP A 84 3.67 -8.41 -21.21
C ASP A 84 2.75 -9.61 -20.97
N GLN A 85 1.93 -9.62 -19.92
CA GLN A 85 0.92 -10.67 -19.69
C GLN A 85 -0.10 -10.73 -20.83
N VAL A 86 -0.53 -9.57 -21.34
CA VAL A 86 -1.44 -9.49 -22.49
C VAL A 86 -0.76 -9.99 -23.77
N ARG A 87 0.51 -9.65 -23.98
CA ARG A 87 1.28 -10.20 -25.12
C ARG A 87 1.42 -11.71 -25.07
N CYS A 88 1.68 -12.27 -23.88
CA CYS A 88 1.80 -13.71 -23.68
C CYS A 88 0.46 -14.40 -23.95
N TRP A 89 -0.64 -13.87 -23.43
CA TRP A 89 -1.98 -14.39 -23.69
C TRP A 89 -2.34 -14.38 -25.19
N ASN A 90 -2.05 -13.29 -25.91
CA ASN A 90 -2.30 -13.21 -27.36
C ASN A 90 -1.49 -14.26 -28.14
N ARG A 91 -0.25 -14.54 -27.71
CA ARG A 91 0.61 -15.55 -28.34
C ARG A 91 0.09 -16.96 -28.15
N GLU A 92 -0.50 -17.26 -26.99
CA GLU A 92 -1.14 -18.55 -26.70
C GLU A 92 -2.41 -18.76 -27.54
N GLN A 93 -3.20 -17.72 -27.79
CA GLN A 93 -4.42 -17.83 -28.63
C GLN A 93 -4.15 -18.05 -30.12
N THR A 94 -3.01 -17.57 -30.62
CA THR A 94 -2.60 -17.78 -32.03
C THR A 94 -1.96 -19.14 -32.29
N ARG A 95 -1.85 -19.98 -31.26
CA ARG A 95 -1.20 -21.30 -31.32
C ARG A 95 -2.23 -22.41 -31.32
#